data_AF-B5E9Z9-F1
#
_entry.id   AF-B5E9Z9-F1
#
_cell.length_a   1.000
_cell.length_b   1.000
_cell.length_c   1.000
_cell.angle_alpha   90.00
_cell.angle_beta   90.00
_cell.angle_gamma   90.00
#
_symmetry.space_group_name_H-M   'P 1'
#
loop_
_entity.id
_entity.type
_entity.pdbx_description
1 polymer ?
#
loop_
_entity_poly.entity_id
_entity_poly.type
_entity_poly.pdbx_seq_one_letter_code
_entity_poly.pdbx_strand_id
1 'polypeptide(L)'
;MPNYWLFKSEPSSFSLEDLKHRPNATEHWDGVRNYQARNFLRDEVQVGDQVLFYHSNIAEPAVVGIAEVVRAGYPDFTAFDPESNYFDPKSNPEKPAWFMVDVKFVRELPRPVTLSELKTVPELSGMALLNRSRLSIQPVRKEEWDLILKLAAV
;
A
#
# COMPACT_ATOMS: atom_id res chain seq x y z
N MET A 1 14.84 -8.86 9.44
CA MET A 1 14.53 -8.76 8.00
C MET A 1 13.21 -8.03 7.89
N PRO A 2 13.03 -7.13 6.91
CA PRO A 2 11.78 -6.38 6.76
C PRO A 2 10.62 -7.34 6.42
N ASN A 3 9.40 -6.99 6.86
CA ASN A 3 8.20 -7.60 6.30
C ASN A 3 7.89 -6.96 4.94
N TYR A 4 7.09 -7.66 4.14
CA TYR A 4 6.70 -7.23 2.81
C TYR A 4 5.20 -7.01 2.73
N TRP A 5 4.81 -5.92 2.08
CA TRP A 5 3.44 -5.49 1.96
C TRP A 5 3.11 -5.11 0.52
N LEU A 6 1.82 -5.09 0.20
CA LEU A 6 1.29 -4.47 -1.01
C LEU A 6 0.25 -3.44 -0.60
N PHE A 7 0.46 -2.20 -1.02
CA PHE A 7 -0.47 -1.10 -0.80
C PHE A 7 -1.08 -0.66 -2.12
N LYS A 8 -2.41 -0.54 -2.15
CA LYS A 8 -3.17 -0.12 -3.35
C LYS A 8 -3.44 1.37 -3.32
N SER A 9 -3.14 2.05 -4.43
CA SER A 9 -3.53 3.43 -4.67
C SER A 9 -4.10 3.58 -6.08
N GLU A 10 -5.09 4.45 -6.25
CA GLU A 10 -5.60 4.82 -7.57
C GLU A 10 -4.70 5.94 -8.12
N PRO A 11 -4.06 5.77 -9.29
CA PRO A 11 -3.09 6.75 -9.78
C PRO A 11 -3.69 8.11 -10.15
N SER A 12 -5.01 8.19 -10.38
CA SER A 12 -5.71 9.46 -10.53
C SER A 12 -5.82 10.26 -9.23
N SER A 13 -5.69 9.60 -8.08
CA SER A 13 -5.71 10.23 -6.76
C SER A 13 -4.30 10.42 -6.22
N PHE A 14 -3.48 9.37 -6.26
CA PHE A 14 -2.08 9.41 -5.84
C PHE A 14 -1.28 8.28 -6.49
N SER A 15 -0.42 8.63 -7.45
CA SER A 15 0.44 7.70 -8.18
C SER A 15 1.81 7.52 -7.49
N LEU A 16 2.61 6.58 -8.03
CA LEU A 16 4.00 6.41 -7.57
C LEU A 16 4.85 7.64 -7.95
N GLU A 17 4.55 8.25 -9.10
CA GLU A 17 5.25 9.44 -9.57
C GLU A 17 4.94 10.64 -8.66
N ASP A 18 3.72 10.73 -8.13
CA ASP A 18 3.38 11.74 -7.12
C ASP A 18 4.22 11.55 -5.87
N LEU A 19 4.31 10.31 -5.34
CA LEU A 19 5.14 10.00 -4.17
C LEU A 19 6.61 10.39 -4.37
N LYS A 20 7.17 10.06 -5.54
CA LYS A 20 8.55 10.38 -5.91
C LYS A 20 8.82 11.90 -5.92
N HIS A 21 7.82 12.71 -6.28
CA HIS A 21 7.93 14.17 -6.31
C HIS A 21 7.55 14.87 -5.00
N ARG A 22 7.10 14.13 -3.98
CA ARG A 22 6.86 14.72 -2.65
C ARG A 22 8.17 15.20 -2.01
N PRO A 23 8.12 16.15 -1.07
CA PRO A 23 9.27 16.50 -0.25
C PRO A 23 9.87 15.24 0.40
N ASN A 24 11.18 15.05 0.25
CA ASN A 24 11.91 13.84 0.69
C ASN A 24 11.38 12.52 0.09
N ALA A 25 10.63 12.60 -1.02
CA ALA A 25 9.90 11.51 -1.65
C ALA A 25 9.06 10.69 -0.65
N THR A 26 8.48 11.36 0.34
CA THR A 26 7.76 10.76 1.47
C THR A 26 6.34 11.32 1.56
N GLU A 27 5.37 10.45 1.84
CA GLU A 27 3.97 10.86 2.06
C GLU A 27 3.28 9.96 3.08
N HIS A 28 2.28 10.51 3.75
CA HIS A 28 1.36 9.75 4.60
C HIS A 28 0.42 8.88 3.75
N TRP A 29 0.14 7.67 4.22
CA TRP A 29 -0.78 6.72 3.57
C TRP A 29 -2.15 6.72 4.27
N ASP A 30 -2.91 7.81 4.10
CA ASP A 30 -4.23 8.00 4.71
C ASP A 30 -5.35 7.21 4.02
N GLY A 31 -6.60 7.48 4.44
CA GLY A 31 -7.79 7.09 3.71
C GLY A 31 -8.18 5.62 3.84
N VAL A 32 -7.43 4.84 4.62
CA VAL A 32 -7.77 3.44 4.88
C VAL A 32 -8.98 3.35 5.81
N ARG A 33 -10.11 2.88 5.27
CA ARG A 33 -11.40 2.72 5.97
C ARG A 33 -11.88 1.26 6.06
N ASN A 34 -10.96 0.31 5.94
CA ASN A 34 -11.22 -1.11 6.16
C ASN A 34 -10.58 -1.55 7.49
N TYR A 35 -11.37 -2.15 8.38
CA TYR A 35 -10.90 -2.55 9.72
C TYR A 35 -9.72 -3.53 9.70
N GLN A 36 -9.68 -4.47 8.77
CA GLN A 36 -8.56 -5.40 8.65
C GLN A 36 -7.31 -4.67 8.16
N ALA A 37 -7.42 -3.87 7.10
CA ALA A 37 -6.31 -3.06 6.58
C ALA A 37 -5.75 -2.10 7.65
N ARG A 38 -6.64 -1.46 8.42
CA ARG A 38 -6.26 -0.62 9.55
C ARG A 38 -5.47 -1.41 10.60
N ASN A 39 -5.93 -2.61 10.97
CA ASN A 39 -5.22 -3.42 11.96
C ASN A 39 -3.80 -3.74 11.48
N PHE A 40 -3.62 -4.05 10.20
CA PHE A 40 -2.27 -4.23 9.63
C PHE A 40 -1.41 -2.96 9.79
N LEU A 41 -1.93 -1.80 9.41
CA LEU A 41 -1.20 -0.53 9.55
C LEU A 41 -0.85 -0.18 11.01
N ARG A 42 -1.77 -0.45 11.94
CA ARG A 42 -1.63 -0.11 13.37
C ARG A 42 -0.71 -1.08 14.11
N ASP A 43 -0.87 -2.38 13.86
CA ASP A 43 -0.33 -3.43 14.73
C ASP A 43 0.88 -4.14 14.12
N GLU A 44 0.97 -4.24 12.79
CA GLU A 44 1.91 -5.14 12.11
C GLU A 44 2.94 -4.41 11.25
N VAL A 45 2.54 -3.35 10.53
CA VAL A 45 3.45 -2.58 9.66
C VAL A 45 4.47 -1.80 10.51
N GLN A 46 5.76 -2.04 10.26
CA GLN A 46 6.86 -1.42 11.00
C GLN A 46 7.76 -0.58 10.10
N VAL A 47 8.54 0.32 10.71
CA VAL A 47 9.58 1.09 10.00
C VAL A 47 10.61 0.14 9.39
N GLY A 48 10.98 0.38 8.13
CA GLY A 48 11.88 -0.44 7.33
C GLY A 48 11.18 -1.54 6.51
N ASP A 49 9.89 -1.82 6.76
CA ASP A 49 9.11 -2.73 5.93
C ASP A 49 9.02 -2.21 4.49
N GLN A 50 9.01 -3.14 3.53
CA GLN A 50 9.00 -2.81 2.11
C GLN A 50 7.60 -2.99 1.51
N VAL A 51 7.23 -2.11 0.60
CA VAL A 51 5.88 -2.01 0.04
C VAL A 51 5.93 -2.09 -1.48
N LEU A 52 5.21 -3.06 -2.06
CA LEU A 52 4.84 -3.05 -3.47
C LEU A 52 3.77 -1.98 -3.67
N PHE A 53 4.10 -0.92 -4.40
CA PHE A 53 3.15 0.12 -4.75
C PHE A 53 2.30 -0.36 -5.93
N TYR A 54 1.01 -0.57 -5.68
CA TYR A 54 0.08 -1.13 -6.66
C TYR A 54 -0.91 -0.07 -7.15
N HIS A 55 -0.94 0.15 -8.46
CA HIS A 55 -1.96 0.99 -9.10
C HIS A 55 -3.24 0.19 -9.30
N SER A 56 -4.31 0.62 -8.64
CA SER A 56 -5.64 0.01 -8.69
C SER A 56 -6.66 0.87 -9.45
N ASN A 57 -7.83 0.29 -9.72
CA ASN A 57 -8.98 0.96 -10.33
C ASN A 57 -8.68 1.63 -11.70
N ILE A 58 -7.82 0.99 -12.49
CA ILE A 58 -7.48 1.39 -13.86
C ILE A 58 -7.66 0.20 -14.81
N ALA A 59 -7.58 0.44 -16.12
CA ALA A 59 -7.74 -0.60 -17.14
C ALA A 59 -6.72 -1.74 -17.00
N GLU A 60 -5.47 -1.41 -16.67
CA GLU A 60 -4.39 -2.38 -16.45
C GLU A 60 -3.76 -2.20 -15.06
N PRO A 61 -4.39 -2.73 -14.00
CA PRO A 61 -3.85 -2.65 -12.65
C PRO A 61 -2.52 -3.40 -12.54
N ALA A 62 -1.54 -2.83 -11.84
CA ALA A 62 -0.20 -3.38 -11.79
C ALA A 62 0.57 -2.97 -10.53
N VAL A 63 1.56 -3.78 -10.17
CA VAL A 63 2.65 -3.33 -9.30
C VAL A 63 3.60 -2.50 -10.15
N VAL A 64 3.90 -1.28 -9.71
CA VAL A 64 4.67 -0.30 -10.50
C VAL A 64 5.99 0.11 -9.86
N GLY A 65 6.17 -0.14 -8.56
CA GLY A 65 7.35 0.28 -7.83
C GLY A 65 7.42 -0.24 -6.42
N ILE A 66 8.44 0.22 -5.71
CA ILE A 66 8.74 -0.11 -4.33
C ILE A 66 8.80 1.17 -3.51
N ALA A 67 8.18 1.12 -2.34
CA ALA A 67 8.32 2.10 -1.27
C ALA A 67 8.78 1.40 0.02
N GLU A 68 9.19 2.19 1.01
CA GLU A 68 9.59 1.75 2.33
C GLU A 68 8.79 2.51 3.38
N VAL A 69 8.38 1.83 4.46
CA VAL A 69 7.72 2.48 5.59
C VAL A 69 8.75 3.24 6.43
N VAL A 70 8.58 4.55 6.55
CA VAL A 70 9.48 5.43 7.33
C VAL A 70 8.86 5.92 8.64
N ARG A 71 7.56 5.70 8.83
CA ARG A 71 6.85 5.91 10.11
C ARG A 71 5.78 4.85 10.29
N ALA A 72 5.84 4.11 11.40
CA ALA A 72 4.85 3.11 11.76
C ALA A 72 3.50 3.73 12.19
N GLY A 73 2.49 2.88 12.38
CA GLY A 73 1.08 3.25 12.58
C GLY A 73 0.84 4.41 13.55
N TYR A 74 0.16 5.45 13.07
CA TYR A 74 -0.29 6.59 13.87
C TYR A 74 -1.70 7.05 13.45
N PRO A 75 -2.42 7.82 14.29
CA PRO A 75 -3.79 8.23 13.98
C PRO A 75 -3.89 8.96 12.63
N ASP A 76 -4.84 8.53 11.80
CA ASP A 76 -5.14 9.19 10.53
C ASP A 76 -5.92 10.48 10.81
N PHE A 77 -5.25 11.62 10.69
CA PHE A 77 -5.85 12.93 10.96
C PHE A 77 -6.94 13.30 9.94
N THR A 78 -6.96 12.71 8.75
CA THR A 78 -8.00 12.97 7.74
C THR A 78 -9.37 12.48 8.19
N ALA A 79 -9.41 11.52 9.12
CA ALA A 79 -10.66 11.03 9.71
C ALA A 79 -11.36 12.07 10.60
N PHE A 80 -10.65 13.09 11.09
CA PHE A 80 -11.19 14.11 11.99
C PHE A 80 -11.62 15.38 11.26
N ASP A 81 -11.24 15.53 9.99
CA ASP A 81 -11.48 16.72 9.19
C ASP A 81 -12.79 16.59 8.40
N PRO A 82 -13.82 17.41 8.70
CA PRO A 82 -15.10 17.38 7.99
C PRO A 82 -15.02 17.71 6.49
N GLU A 83 -13.94 18.35 6.03
CA GLU A 83 -13.72 18.66 4.61
C GLU A 83 -13.02 17.52 3.86
N SER A 84 -12.48 16.53 4.59
CA SER A 84 -11.83 15.37 3.98
C SER A 84 -12.84 14.40 3.37
N ASN A 85 -12.48 13.83 2.21
CA ASN A 85 -13.19 12.71 1.61
C ASN A 85 -13.24 11.46 2.51
N TYR A 86 -12.39 11.41 3.55
CA TYR A 86 -12.26 10.28 4.46
C TYR A 86 -12.71 10.59 5.89
N PHE A 87 -13.45 11.68 6.08
CA PHE A 87 -14.04 12.05 7.36
C PHE A 87 -14.87 10.92 7.97
N ASP A 88 -14.69 10.67 9.27
CA ASP A 88 -15.55 9.77 10.04
C ASP A 88 -16.03 10.50 11.31
N PRO A 89 -17.33 10.89 11.39
CA PRO A 89 -17.86 11.64 12.53
C PRO A 89 -17.82 10.86 13.85
N LYS A 90 -17.50 9.55 13.83
CA LYS A 90 -17.36 8.71 15.02
C LYS A 90 -15.91 8.60 15.50
N SER A 91 -14.94 9.03 14.69
CA SER A 91 -13.52 9.04 15.03
C SER A 91 -13.16 10.38 15.68
N ASN A 92 -12.39 10.35 16.77
CA ASN A 92 -11.89 11.57 17.39
C ASN A 92 -10.43 11.39 17.86
N PRO A 93 -9.69 12.49 18.13
CA PRO A 93 -8.28 12.42 18.51
C PRO A 93 -8.00 11.62 19.81
N GLU A 94 -8.93 11.59 20.77
CA GLU A 94 -8.76 10.83 22.02
C GLU A 94 -8.94 9.32 21.82
N LYS A 95 -9.77 8.94 20.85
CA LYS A 95 -10.07 7.56 20.50
C LYS A 95 -10.10 7.39 18.97
N PRO A 96 -8.92 7.40 18.31
CA PRO A 96 -8.83 7.30 16.86
C PRO A 96 -9.34 5.95 16.36
N ALA A 97 -10.27 5.97 15.41
CA ALA A 97 -10.77 4.76 14.77
C ALA A 97 -9.86 4.29 13.62
N TRP A 98 -9.08 5.20 13.03
CA TRP A 98 -8.31 5.00 11.80
C TRP A 98 -6.84 5.37 11.99
N PHE A 99 -5.98 4.65 11.26
CA PHE A 99 -4.53 4.72 11.37
C PHE A 99 -3.92 4.74 9.99
N MET A 100 -2.79 5.43 9.86
CA MET A 100 -1.97 5.53 8.68
C MET A 100 -0.48 5.36 9.04
N VAL A 101 0.36 5.31 8.01
CA VAL A 101 1.82 5.21 8.09
C VAL A 101 2.42 6.25 7.15
N ASP A 102 3.71 6.53 7.26
CA ASP A 102 4.43 7.29 6.22
C ASP A 102 5.26 6.32 5.39
N VAL A 103 5.18 6.47 4.07
CA VAL A 103 6.00 5.71 3.12
C VAL A 103 6.92 6.64 2.35
N LYS A 104 8.09 6.12 1.99
CA LYS A 104 9.08 6.79 1.17
C LYS A 104 9.31 6.00 -0.12
N PHE A 105 9.36 6.70 -1.25
CA PHE A 105 9.76 6.11 -2.52
C PHE A 105 11.15 5.47 -2.43
N VAL A 106 11.28 4.26 -2.95
CA VAL A 106 12.58 3.57 -3.09
C VAL A 106 13.00 3.54 -4.55
N ARG A 107 12.17 2.93 -5.42
CA ARG A 107 12.45 2.82 -6.85
C ARG A 107 11.22 2.43 -7.66
N GLU A 108 11.24 2.77 -8.93
CA GLU A 108 10.34 2.18 -9.94
C GLU A 108 10.78 0.74 -10.27
N LEU A 109 9.82 -0.08 -10.71
CA LEU A 109 10.12 -1.35 -11.34
C LEU A 109 10.52 -1.10 -12.81
N PRO A 110 11.47 -1.88 -13.38
CA PRO A 110 11.87 -1.74 -14.78
C PRO A 110 10.70 -1.86 -15.76
N ARG A 111 9.68 -2.64 -15.39
CA ARG A 111 8.37 -2.66 -16.03
C ARG A 111 7.28 -2.90 -15.00
N PRO A 112 6.04 -2.45 -15.24
CA PRO A 112 4.90 -2.86 -14.44
C PRO A 112 4.68 -4.37 -14.50
N VAL A 113 4.27 -4.97 -13.38
CA VAL A 113 3.82 -6.36 -13.29
C VAL A 113 2.31 -6.36 -13.11
N THR A 114 1.58 -6.72 -14.16
CA THR A 114 0.13 -6.52 -14.23
C THR A 114 -0.63 -7.58 -13.46
N LEU A 115 -1.84 -7.26 -12.98
CA LEU A 115 -2.72 -8.22 -12.34
C LEU A 115 -3.06 -9.41 -13.24
N SER A 116 -3.19 -9.18 -14.57
CA SER A 116 -3.43 -10.24 -15.53
C SER A 116 -2.25 -11.20 -15.62
N GLU A 117 -1.01 -10.69 -15.59
CA GLU A 117 0.20 -11.50 -15.52
C GLU A 117 0.29 -12.26 -14.18
N LEU A 118 0.08 -11.59 -13.05
CA LEU A 118 0.15 -12.24 -11.73
C LEU A 118 -0.83 -13.42 -11.60
N LYS A 119 -1.98 -13.37 -12.28
CA LYS A 119 -2.97 -14.45 -12.32
C LYS A 119 -2.52 -15.69 -13.11
N THR A 120 -1.54 -15.56 -14.00
CA THR A 120 -1.05 -16.71 -14.78
C THR A 120 0.03 -17.51 -14.06
N VAL A 121 0.51 -17.00 -12.92
CA VAL A 121 1.63 -17.59 -12.14
C VAL A 121 1.08 -18.45 -11.01
N PRO A 122 1.17 -19.79 -11.09
CA PRO A 122 0.55 -20.70 -10.11
C PRO A 122 1.05 -20.50 -8.67
N GLU A 123 2.33 -20.14 -8.50
CA GLU A 123 2.97 -19.90 -7.21
C GLU A 123 2.36 -18.69 -6.47
N LEU A 124 1.72 -17.77 -7.19
CA LEU A 124 1.03 -16.61 -6.61
C LEU A 124 -0.45 -16.88 -6.32
N SER A 125 -0.96 -18.09 -6.58
CA SER A 125 -2.38 -18.43 -6.37
C SER A 125 -2.87 -18.18 -4.94
N GLY A 126 -1.98 -18.24 -3.94
CA GLY A 126 -2.28 -17.96 -2.53
C GLY A 126 -2.22 -16.48 -2.14
N MET A 127 -1.73 -15.59 -3.02
CA MET A 127 -1.46 -14.20 -2.70
C MET A 127 -2.73 -13.44 -2.32
N ALA A 128 -2.64 -12.58 -1.30
CA ALA A 128 -3.77 -11.78 -0.85
C ALA A 128 -4.34 -10.88 -1.96
N LEU A 129 -3.52 -10.46 -2.92
CA LEU A 129 -3.95 -9.65 -4.07
C LEU A 129 -5.00 -10.37 -4.92
N LEU A 130 -4.82 -11.67 -5.14
CA LEU A 130 -5.69 -12.48 -6.00
C LEU A 130 -6.95 -12.94 -5.25
N ASN A 131 -6.83 -13.14 -3.93
CA ASN A 131 -7.90 -13.74 -3.12
C ASN A 131 -8.73 -12.73 -2.30
N ARG A 132 -8.21 -11.52 -2.07
CA ARG A 132 -8.85 -10.48 -1.23
C ARG A 132 -8.86 -9.13 -1.95
N SER A 133 -9.60 -9.04 -3.05
CA SER A 133 -9.61 -7.86 -3.94
C SER A 133 -9.94 -6.54 -3.22
N ARG A 134 -10.81 -6.56 -2.21
CA ARG A 134 -11.24 -5.37 -1.44
C ARG A 134 -10.29 -4.96 -0.31
N LEU A 135 -9.25 -5.74 -0.02
CA LEU A 135 -8.26 -5.41 0.99
C LEU A 135 -7.16 -4.55 0.35
N SER A 136 -6.98 -3.31 0.82
CA SER A 136 -6.05 -2.33 0.23
C SER A 136 -4.62 -2.40 0.77
N ILE A 137 -4.45 -2.89 2.00
CA ILE A 137 -3.17 -3.13 2.67
C ILE A 137 -3.07 -4.63 2.87
N GLN A 138 -2.07 -5.27 2.26
CA GLN A 138 -2.00 -6.72 2.17
C GLN A 138 -0.61 -7.22 2.58
N PRO A 139 -0.52 -8.27 3.42
CA PRO A 139 0.76 -8.93 3.65
C PRO A 139 1.20 -9.65 2.37
N VAL A 140 2.51 -9.65 2.12
CA VAL A 140 3.15 -10.34 1.00
C VAL A 140 4.20 -11.28 1.58
N ARG A 141 4.17 -12.56 1.18
CA ARG A 141 5.19 -13.52 1.62
C ARG A 141 6.51 -13.24 0.90
N LYS A 142 7.63 -13.65 1.49
CA LYS A 142 8.96 -13.46 0.89
C LYS A 142 9.02 -14.04 -0.52
N GLU A 143 8.46 -15.22 -0.71
CA GLU A 143 8.46 -15.93 -1.99
C GLU A 143 7.61 -15.20 -3.04
N GLU A 144 6.48 -14.62 -2.63
CA GLU A 144 5.62 -13.82 -3.50
C GLU A 144 6.32 -12.51 -3.91
N TRP A 145 6.98 -11.85 -2.95
CA TRP A 145 7.76 -10.65 -3.20
C TRP A 145 8.87 -10.90 -4.22
N ASP A 146 9.69 -11.92 -4.00
CA ASP A 146 10.83 -12.25 -4.87
C ASP A 146 10.37 -12.62 -6.28
N LEU A 147 9.25 -13.34 -6.39
CA LEU A 147 8.70 -13.71 -7.67
C LEU A 147 8.19 -12.49 -8.45
N ILE A 148 7.55 -11.52 -7.78
CA ILE A 148 7.12 -10.27 -8.40
C ILE A 148 8.32 -9.46 -8.89
N LEU A 149 9.39 -9.37 -8.10
CA LEU A 149 10.62 -8.70 -8.53
C LEU A 149 11.25 -9.37 -9.74
N LYS A 150 11.31 -10.71 -9.74
CA LYS A 150 11.81 -11.48 -10.89
C LYS A 150 10.98 -11.23 -12.15
N LEU A 151 9.65 -11.21 -12.04
CA LEU A 151 8.77 -10.88 -13.17
C LEU A 151 9.06 -9.47 -13.69
N ALA A 152 9.30 -8.51 -12.79
CA ALA A 152 9.68 -7.15 -13.12
C ALA A 152 11.09 -7.00 -13.73
N ALA A 153 11.82 -8.11 -13.94
CA ALA A 153 13.21 -8.15 -14.38
C ALA A 153 14.20 -7.51 -13.40
N VAL A 154 14.02 -7.77 -12.11
CA VAL A 154 14.92 -7.38 -11.00
C VAL A 154 15.39 -8.59 -10.23
#